data_AF-A0A7X4AJH7-F1
#
_entry.id   AF-A0A7X4AJH7-F1
#
_cell.length_a   1.000
_cell.length_b   1.000
_cell.length_c   1.000
_cell.angle_alpha   90.00
_cell.angle_beta   90.00
_cell.angle_gamma   90.00
#
_symmetry.space_group_name_H-M   'P 1'
#
loop_
_entity.id
_entity.type
_entity.pdbx_description
1 polymer ?
#
loop_
_entity_poly.entity_id
_entity_poly.type
_entity_poly.pdbx_seq_one_letter_code
_entity_poly.pdbx_strand_id
1 'polypeptide(L)' 'DKGLNAADIARTAARAIGGGGGGRPEVAQAGGRDASKLDDALALVPDIVSDSAAG' A
#
# COMPACT_ATOMS: atom_id res chain seq x y z
N ASP A 1 7.55 -20.14 0.11
CA ASP A 1 6.17 -19.62 0.13
C ASP A 1 6.08 -18.43 1.08
N LYS A 2 6.59 -17.26 0.67
CA LYS A 2 6.29 -16.02 1.40
C LYS A 2 5.12 -15.39 0.65
N GLY A 3 3.92 -15.47 1.22
CA GLY A 3 2.74 -14.82 0.64
C GLY A 3 2.88 -13.31 0.61
N LEU A 4 1.81 -12.62 0.20
CA LEU A 4 1.76 -11.16 0.15
C LEU A 4 2.08 -10.52 1.51
N ASN A 5 2.83 -9.43 1.49
CA ASN A 5 3.13 -8.63 2.68
C ASN A 5 2.26 -7.36 2.68
N ALA A 6 1.20 -7.35 3.50
CA ALA A 6 0.31 -6.21 3.64
C ALA A 6 1.04 -4.91 4.02
N ALA A 7 2.11 -5.00 4.82
CA ALA A 7 2.89 -3.83 5.24
C ALA A 7 3.63 -3.16 4.07
N ASP A 8 4.07 -3.93 3.08
CA ASP A 8 4.74 -3.39 1.89
C ASP A 8 3.73 -2.80 0.90
N ILE A 9 2.58 -3.46 0.73
CA ILE A 9 1.47 -2.97 -0.11
C ILE A 9 0.96 -1.63 0.44
N ALA A 10 0.60 -1.57 1.73
CA ALA A 10 0.07 -0.38 2.36
C ALA A 10 1.07 0.78 2.32
N ARG A 11 2.36 0.51 2.58
CA ARG A 11 3.42 1.53 2.51
C ARG A 11 3.59 2.10 1.10
N THR A 12 3.48 1.26 0.08
CA THR A 12 3.61 1.69 -1.33
C THR A 12 2.49 2.66 -1.70
N ALA A 13 1.24 2.33 -1.38
CA ALA A 13 0.10 3.24 -1.58
C ALA A 13 0.26 4.54 -0.77
N ALA A 14 0.76 4.47 0.47
CA ALA A 14 0.96 5.64 1.33
C ALA A 14 1.88 6.70 0.71
N ARG A 15 2.87 6.30 -0.10
CA ARG A 15 3.81 7.23 -0.73
C ARG A 15 3.12 8.15 -1.74
N ALA A 16 2.09 7.67 -2.45
CA ALA A 16 1.32 8.48 -3.40
C ALA A 16 0.61 9.66 -2.73
N ILE A 17 0.22 9.51 -1.47
CA ILE A 17 -0.45 10.51 -0.63
C ILE A 17 0.51 11.25 0.34
N GLY A 18 1.83 11.19 0.09
CA GLY A 18 2.84 11.88 0.92
C GLY A 18 2.93 11.35 2.36
N GLY A 19 2.59 10.08 2.52
CA GLY A 19 2.32 9.42 3.79
C GLY A 19 3.24 8.25 4.13
N GLY A 20 2.83 7.52 5.15
CA GLY A 20 3.50 6.32 5.64
C GLY A 20 2.50 5.31 6.19
N GLY A 21 3.01 4.19 6.67
CA GLY A 21 2.18 3.11 7.18
C GLY A 21 3.00 2.06 7.92
N GLY A 22 2.29 1.16 8.59
CA GLY A 22 2.88 0.10 9.40
C GLY A 22 1.87 -1.00 9.72
N GLY A 23 2.40 -2.14 10.17
CA GLY A 23 1.60 -3.32 10.43
C GLY A 23 2.46 -4.58 10.46
N ARG A 24 1.82 -5.69 10.19
CA ARG A 24 2.40 -7.02 10.03
C ARG A 24 2.16 -7.52 8.60
N PRO A 25 2.83 -8.59 8.15
CA PRO A 25 2.59 -9.16 6.83
C PRO A 25 1.13 -9.52 6.56
N GLU A 26 0.39 -9.93 7.58
CA GLU A 26 -1.02 -10.31 7.50
C GLU A 26 -2.00 -9.12 7.53
N VAL A 27 -1.61 -7.99 8.14
CA VAL A 27 -2.48 -6.81 8.25
C VAL A 27 -1.66 -5.53 8.41
N ALA A 28 -1.98 -4.51 7.65
CA ALA A 28 -1.34 -3.20 7.76
C ALA A 28 -2.29 -2.05 7.47
N GLN A 29 -1.88 -0.87 7.90
CA GLN A 29 -2.58 0.38 7.66
C GLN A 29 -1.61 1.45 7.18
N ALA A 30 -2.13 2.40 6.40
CA ALA A 30 -1.40 3.52 5.84
C ALA A 30 -2.27 4.77 5.77
N GLY A 31 -1.61 5.93 5.74
CA GLY A 31 -2.25 7.22 5.55
C GLY A 31 -1.23 8.27 5.14
N GLY A 32 -1.70 9.43 4.69
CA GLY A 32 -0.83 10.51 4.27
C GLY A 32 -1.41 11.90 4.46
N ARG A 33 -0.63 12.89 4.04
CA ARG A 33 -0.88 14.31 4.33
C ARG A 33 -1.69 15.00 3.23
N ASP A 34 -1.68 14.44 2.03
CA ASP A 34 -2.34 15.03 0.86
C ASP A 34 -3.69 14.36 0.56
N ALA A 35 -4.73 14.74 1.33
CA ALA A 35 -6.06 14.17 1.17
C ALA A 35 -6.63 14.26 -0.26
N SER A 36 -6.14 15.20 -1.09
CA SER A 36 -6.58 15.34 -2.49
C SER A 36 -6.16 14.16 -3.38
N LYS A 37 -5.16 13.38 -2.96
CA LYS A 37 -4.63 12.22 -3.69
C LYS A 37 -5.14 10.88 -3.17
N LEU A 38 -6.16 10.87 -2.31
CA LEU A 38 -6.65 9.63 -1.72
C LEU A 38 -7.17 8.66 -2.78
N ASP A 39 -7.97 9.15 -3.72
CA ASP A 39 -8.54 8.33 -4.79
C ASP A 39 -7.45 7.77 -5.71
N ASP A 40 -6.47 8.60 -6.10
CA ASP A 40 -5.30 8.17 -6.87
C ASP A 40 -4.51 7.08 -6.13
N ALA A 41 -4.26 7.25 -4.83
CA ALA A 41 -3.54 6.28 -4.03
C ALA A 41 -4.30 4.94 -3.91
N LEU A 42 -5.62 4.97 -3.79
CA LEU A 42 -6.47 3.77 -3.77
C LEU A 42 -6.50 3.07 -5.14
N ALA A 43 -6.48 3.84 -6.23
CA ALA A 43 -6.48 3.31 -7.60
C ALA A 43 -5.22 2.50 -7.93
N LEU A 44 -4.09 2.75 -7.24
CA LEU A 44 -2.84 1.99 -7.42
C LEU A 44 -2.85 0.61 -6.75
N VAL A 45 -3.75 0.36 -5.80
CA VAL A 45 -3.72 -0.85 -4.96
C VAL A 45 -3.83 -2.16 -5.78
N PRO A 46 -4.72 -2.29 -6.79
CA PRO A 46 -4.80 -3.49 -7.61
C PRO A 46 -3.50 -3.85 -8.32
N ASP A 47 -2.80 -2.85 -8.86
CA ASP A 47 -1.53 -3.04 -9.56
C ASP A 47 -0.43 -3.46 -8.57
N ILE A 48 -0.35 -2.78 -7.42
CA ILE A 48 0.61 -3.11 -6.35
C ILE A 48 0.43 -4.56 -5.88
N VAL A 49 -0.82 -5.02 -5.71
CA VAL A 49 -1.12 -6.40 -5.29
C VAL A 49 -0.72 -7.40 -6.38
N SER A 50 -1.01 -7.08 -7.65
CA SER A 50 -0.65 -7.93 -8.78
C SER A 50 0.86 -8.10 -8.92
N ASP A 51 1.61 -7.01 -8.80
CA ASP A 51 3.09 -7.01 -8.83
C ASP A 51 3.68 -7.78 -7.65
N SER A 52 3.09 -7.63 -6.46
CA SER A 52 3.53 -8.33 -5.24
C SER A 52 3.28 -9.83 -5.27
N ALA A 53 2.35 -10.31 -6.11
CA ALA A 53 2.05 -11.73 -6.29
C ALA A 53 2.93 -12.41 -7.36
N ALA A 54 3.63 -11.62 -8.19
CA ALA A 54 4.46 -12.11 -9.28
C ALA A 54 5.91 -12.45 -8.87
N GLY A 55 6.31 -12.15 -7.64
CA GLY A 55 7.63 -12.44 -7.06
C GLY A 55 7.59 -13.46 -5.93
#